data_AF-A0A133UTC0-F1
#
_entry.id   AF-A0A133UTC0-F1
#
_cell.length_a   1.000
_cell.length_b   1.000
_cell.length_c   1.000
_cell.angle_alpha   90.00
_cell.angle_beta   90.00
_cell.angle_gamma   90.00
#
_symmetry.space_group_name_H-M   'P 1'
#
loop_
_entity.id
_entity.type
_entity.pdbx_description
1 polymer ?
#
loop_
_entity_poly.entity_id
_entity_poly.type
_entity_poly.pdbx_seq_one_letter_code
_entity_poly.pdbx_strand_id
1 'polypeptide(L)' 'MVDENPNLSITRSLDKAFSMAGARIGCLVAGDHFLEVLSEFHTFPSRMGFSAALEAMKTQATLQTTLEK' A
#
# COMPACT_ATOMS: atom_id res chain seq x y z
N MET A 1 5.82 -9.64 4.32
CA MET A 1 5.36 -10.91 3.74
C MET A 1 4.65 -11.67 4.85
N VAL A 2 3.60 -12.45 4.57
CA VAL A 2 2.84 -13.17 5.61
C VAL A 2 3.18 -14.65 5.57
N ASP A 3 4.43 -14.96 5.91
CA ASP A 3 5.09 -16.24 5.62
C ASP A 3 4.43 -17.42 6.36
N GLU A 4 3.88 -17.15 7.54
CA GLU A 4 3.14 -18.14 8.34
C GLU A 4 1.73 -18.43 7.79
N ASN A 5 1.23 -17.61 6.85
CA ASN A 5 -0.12 -17.71 6.30
C ASN A 5 -0.07 -17.66 4.76
N PRO A 6 0.33 -18.75 4.08
CA PRO A 6 0.50 -18.77 2.62
C PRO A 6 -0.78 -18.43 1.84
N ASN A 7 -1.94 -18.69 2.45
CA ASN A 7 -3.27 -18.42 1.88
C ASN A 7 -3.88 -17.10 2.36
N LEU A 8 -3.10 -16.16 2.92
CA LEU A 8 -3.56 -14.83 3.27
C LEU A 8 -3.04 -13.77 2.29
N SER A 9 -3.93 -12.87 1.88
CA SER A 9 -3.60 -11.63 1.19
C SER A 9 -4.32 -10.46 1.84
N ILE A 10 -3.59 -9.36 2.03
CA ILE A 10 -4.08 -8.11 2.61
C ILE A 10 -3.81 -7.00 1.60
N THR A 11 -4.87 -6.38 1.11
CA THR A 11 -4.77 -5.23 0.21
C THR A 11 -5.11 -3.95 0.95
N ARG A 12 -4.37 -2.88 0.65
CA ARG A 12 -4.67 -1.54 1.15
C ARG A 12 -4.58 -0.53 0.02
N SER A 13 -5.57 0.35 -0.03
CA SER A 13 -5.62 1.44 -0.99
C SER A 13 -5.36 2.78 -0.31
N LEU A 14 -4.73 3.71 -1.03
CA LEU A 14 -4.54 5.10 -0.61
C LEU A 14 -5.72 6.00 -1.04
N ASP A 15 -6.77 5.45 -1.65
CA ASP A 15 -7.90 6.21 -2.19
C ASP A 15 -8.73 6.93 -1.11
N LYS A 16 -8.69 6.44 0.14
CA LYS A 16 -9.53 6.91 1.25
C LYS A 16 -8.74 7.69 2.29
N ALA A 17 -8.07 6.99 3.20
CA ALA A 17 -7.39 7.58 4.34
C ALA A 17 -6.32 8.63 3.96
N PHE A 18 -5.84 8.61 2.72
CA PHE A 18 -4.82 9.52 2.20
C PHE A 18 -5.35 10.49 1.13
N SER A 19 -6.65 10.47 0.80
CA SER A 19 -7.27 11.32 -0.22
C SER A 19 -6.64 11.22 -1.62
N MET A 20 -6.11 10.05 -1.99
CA MET A 20 -5.34 9.84 -3.23
C MET A 20 -6.07 9.03 -4.31
N ALA A 21 -7.41 9.10 -4.37
CA ALA A 21 -8.20 8.27 -5.28
C ALA A 21 -7.77 8.34 -6.76
N GLY A 22 -7.35 9.53 -7.22
CA GLY A 22 -6.89 9.74 -8.59
C GLY A 22 -5.50 9.18 -8.91
N ALA A 23 -4.67 8.92 -7.89
CA ALA A 23 -3.32 8.41 -8.08
C ALA A 23 -3.27 6.90 -8.30
N ARG A 24 -4.36 6.19 -7.96
CA ARG A 24 -4.54 4.74 -8.14
C ARG A 24 -3.41 3.92 -7.50
N ILE A 25 -3.02 4.30 -6.28
CA ILE A 25 -1.95 3.62 -5.52
C ILE A 25 -2.56 2.69 -4.49
N GLY A 26 -2.10 1.44 -4.50
CA GLY A 26 -2.38 0.46 -3.46
C GLY A 26 -1.17 -0.42 -3.21
N CYS A 27 -1.20 -1.16 -2.10
CA CYS A 27 -0.21 -2.16 -1.78
C CYS A 27 -0.89 -3.49 -1.40
N LEU A 28 -0.11 -4.56 -1.58
CA LEU A 28 -0.48 -5.91 -1.24
C LEU A 28 0.58 -6.45 -0.28
N VAL A 29 0.14 -7.04 0.82
CA VAL A 29 0.95 -7.90 1.68
C VAL A 29 0.33 -9.28 1.60
N ALA A 30 1.06 -10.27 1.08
CA ALA A 30 0.53 -11.60 0.90
C ALA A 30 1.58 -12.68 1.24
N GLY A 31 1.11 -13.92 1.39
CA GLY A 31 1.95 -15.11 1.43
C GLY A 31 2.38 -15.57 0.03
N ASP A 32 3.31 -16.52 0.00
CA ASP A 32 4.05 -16.90 -1.21
C ASP A 32 3.16 -17.36 -2.37
N HIS A 33 2.09 -18.11 -2.10
CA HIS A 33 1.18 -18.60 -3.14
C HIS A 33 0.54 -17.46 -3.95
N PHE A 34 0.21 -16.35 -3.29
CA PHE A 34 -0.34 -15.18 -3.98
C PHE A 34 0.76 -14.37 -4.66
N LEU A 35 1.93 -14.25 -4.03
CA LEU A 35 3.03 -13.46 -4.60
C LEU A 35 3.58 -14.09 -5.87
N GLU A 36 3.71 -15.41 -5.93
CA GLU A 36 4.13 -16.12 -7.15
C GLU A 36 3.22 -15.77 -8.32
N VAL A 37 1.90 -15.96 -8.16
CA VAL A 37 0.91 -15.68 -9.22
C VAL A 37 0.80 -14.19 -9.54
N LEU A 38 0.78 -13.32 -8.53
CA LEU A 38 0.55 -11.88 -8.74
C LEU A 38 1.80 -11.12 -9.20
N SER A 39 3.00 -11.67 -8.98
CA SER A 39 4.25 -11.08 -9.48
C SER A 39 4.32 -11.00 -11.01
N GLU A 40 3.59 -11.88 -11.70
CA GLU A 40 3.45 -11.86 -13.16
C GLU A 40 2.70 -10.61 -13.67
N PHE A 41 1.89 -9.97 -12.81
CA PHE A 41 1.12 -8.78 -13.14
C PHE A 41 1.88 -7.51 -12.76
N HIS A 42 2.75 -7.05 -13.65
CA HIS A 42 3.44 -5.78 -13.46
C HIS A 42 2.52 -4.58 -13.73
N THR A 43 2.16 -3.84 -12.68
CA THR A 43 1.54 -2.52 -12.79
C THR A 43 2.46 -1.49 -12.15
N PHE A 44 3.02 -0.59 -12.97
CA PHE A 44 3.86 0.49 -12.46
C PHE A 44 3.00 1.74 -12.20
N PRO A 45 2.95 2.24 -10.96
CA PRO A 45 2.27 3.50 -10.70
C PRO A 45 2.99 4.65 -11.41
N SER A 46 2.26 5.73 -11.70
CA SER A 46 2.89 6.95 -12.21
C SER A 46 3.92 7.48 -11.19
N ARG A 47 5.04 8.01 -11.67
CA ARG A 47 6.09 8.59 -10.79
C ARG A 47 5.53 9.65 -9.85
N MET A 48 4.63 10.50 -10.36
CA MET A 48 3.98 11.53 -9.56
C MET A 48 3.10 10.92 -8.46
N GLY A 49 2.27 9.93 -8.81
CA GLY A 49 1.42 9.23 -7.85
C GLY A 49 2.23 8.52 -6.77
N PHE A 50 3.33 7.88 -7.14
CA PHE A 50 4.23 7.22 -6.21
C PHE A 50 4.92 8.19 -5.25
N SER A 51 5.44 9.32 -5.75
CA SER A 51 6.07 10.36 -4.92
C SER A 51 5.08 10.96 -3.93
N ALA A 52 3.87 11.31 -4.38
CA ALA A 52 2.83 11.85 -3.53
C ALA A 52 2.36 10.81 -2.48
N ALA A 53 2.30 9.53 -2.83
CA ALA A 53 1.96 8.45 -1.90
C ALA A 53 2.99 8.31 -0.79
N LEU A 54 4.29 8.39 -1.12
CA LEU A 54 5.35 8.35 -0.13
C LEU A 54 5.20 9.46 0.91
N GLU A 55 4.92 10.69 0.49
CA GLU A 55 4.74 11.77 1.46
C GLU A 55 3.44 11.72 2.24
N ALA A 56 2.33 11.31 1.60
CA ALA A 56 1.08 11.12 2.30
C ALA A 56 1.22 10.09 3.45
N MET A 57 1.96 9.01 3.22
CA MET A 57 2.23 7.98 4.24
C MET A 57 3.02 8.52 5.43
N LYS A 58 4.08 9.31 5.20
CA LYS A 58 4.88 9.91 6.28
C LYS A 58 4.07 10.93 7.09
N THR A 59 3.31 11.77 6.41
CA THR A 59 2.48 12.80 7.03
C THR A 59 1.44 12.18 7.95
N GLN A 60 0.73 11.14 7.47
CA GLN A 60 -0.29 10.46 8.27
C GLN A 60 0.30 9.78 9.52
N ALA A 61 1.46 9.13 9.40
CA ALA A 61 2.14 8.52 10.55
C ALA A 61 2.49 9.56 11.63
N THR A 62 2.90 10.77 11.20
CA THR A 62 3.21 11.88 12.09
C THR A 62 1.95 12.41 12.77
N LEU A 63 0.84 12.56 12.03
CA LEU A 63 -0.44 13.00 12.56
C LEU A 63 -0.99 12.03 13.61
N GLN A 64 -0.92 10.73 13.37
CA GLN A 64 -1.35 9.71 14.33
C GLN A 64 -0.54 9.77 15.63
N THR A 65 0.78 9.90 15.52
CA THR A 65 1.67 10.04 16.69
C THR A 65 1.38 11.29 17.52
N THR A 66 0.90 12.36 16.88
CA THR A 66 0.55 13.63 17.56
C THR A 66 -0.80 13.55 18.24
N LEU A 67 -1.74 12.76 17.70
CA LEU A 67 -3.08 12.56 18.28
C LEU A 67 -3.09 11.60 19.47
N GLU A 68 -2.06 10.75 19.60
CA GLU A 68 -1.90 9.80 20.70
C GLU A 68 -1.15 10.36 21.92
N LYS A 69 -0.74 11.64 21.89
CA LYS A 69 -0.10 12.37 23.00
C LYS A 69 -1.06 13.35 23.65
#